data_AF-A0A9D5ZU08-F1
#
_entry.id   AF-A0A9D5ZU08-F1
#
_cell.length_a   1.000
_cell.length_b   1.000
_cell.length_c   1.000
_cell.angle_alpha   90.00
_cell.angle_beta   90.00
_cell.angle_gamma   90.00
#
_symmetry.space_group_name_H-M   'P 1'
#
loop_
_entity.id
_entity.type
_entity.pdbx_description
1 polymer ?
#
loop_
_entity_poly.entity_id
_entity_poly.type
_entity_poly.pdbx_seq_one_letter_code
_entity_poly.pdbx_strand_id
1 'polypeptide(L)'
;MNNFLKSINYDKNKINIYLILLSSPVLLTIFWYFGKARFYKQIFGILSNGSNTEFYTYVLEFMSFFILMFVIPALFIRFRLKKNISEFGLGLGDIKFGIKFIAVIIPCLILPIIYFASKMPDIRGEYPLFRMLYTRKDLVFLYELCYVIFYYFIFLTSSMFLGTFSNEIP
;
A
#
# COMPACT_ATOMS: atom_id res chain seq x y z
N MET A 1 38.25 -7.00 -2.40
CA MET A 1 37.00 -7.09 -3.21
C MET A 1 36.60 -8.54 -3.54
N ASN A 2 37.54 -9.47 -3.80
CA ASN A 2 37.22 -10.83 -4.24
C ASN A 2 36.53 -11.74 -3.19
N ASN A 3 36.64 -11.44 -1.90
CA ASN A 3 36.01 -12.25 -0.85
C ASN A 3 34.50 -11.98 -0.67
N PHE A 4 34.02 -10.78 -1.03
CA PHE A 4 32.60 -10.42 -0.88
C PHE A 4 31.72 -11.07 -1.96
N LEU A 5 32.25 -11.21 -3.18
CA LEU A 5 31.57 -11.95 -4.26
C LEU A 5 31.57 -13.46 -4.02
N LYS A 6 32.58 -13.99 -3.30
CA LYS A 6 32.68 -15.42 -2.98
C LYS A 6 31.71 -15.86 -1.87
N SER A 7 31.24 -14.93 -1.03
CA SER A 7 30.22 -15.22 -0.01
C SER A 7 28.78 -15.16 -0.55
N ILE A 8 28.56 -14.60 -1.74
CA ILE A 8 27.27 -14.69 -2.44
C ILE A 8 27.21 -16.07 -3.08
N ASN A 9 26.93 -17.07 -2.26
CA ASN A 9 26.72 -18.44 -2.72
C ASN A 9 25.37 -18.45 -3.46
N TYR A 10 25.43 -18.26 -4.78
CA TYR A 10 24.26 -18.18 -5.64
C TYR A 10 23.57 -19.54 -5.71
N ASP A 11 22.47 -19.66 -4.96
CA ASP A 11 21.64 -20.86 -4.96
C ASP A 11 20.61 -20.77 -6.09
N LYS A 12 20.83 -21.55 -7.16
CA LYS A 12 19.92 -21.65 -8.31
C LYS A 12 18.50 -22.03 -7.90
N ASN A 13 18.33 -22.72 -6.78
CA ASN A 13 17.02 -23.13 -6.28
C ASN A 13 16.19 -21.94 -5.74
N LYS A 14 16.82 -20.78 -5.50
CA LYS A 14 16.17 -19.56 -4.99
C LYS A 14 15.94 -18.49 -6.08
N ILE A 15 16.12 -18.84 -7.36
CA ILE A 15 15.94 -17.92 -8.51
C ILE A 15 14.64 -17.12 -8.46
N ASN A 16 13.52 -17.77 -8.09
CA ASN A 16 12.22 -17.11 -8.06
C ASN A 16 12.12 -16.02 -6.98
N ILE A 17 12.88 -16.16 -5.88
CA ILE A 17 12.95 -15.15 -4.82
C ILE A 17 13.75 -13.94 -5.30
N TYR A 18 14.87 -14.17 -6.00
CA TYR A 18 15.61 -13.06 -6.60
C TYR A 18 14.77 -12.32 -7.65
N LEU A 19 14.01 -13.05 -8.47
CA LEU A 19 13.12 -12.46 -9.48
C LEU A 19 12.03 -11.58 -8.86
N ILE A 20 11.41 -12.00 -7.76
CA ILE A 20 10.37 -11.19 -7.11
C ILE A 20 10.95 -9.96 -6.38
N LEU A 21 12.17 -10.08 -5.83
CA LEU A 21 12.88 -8.95 -5.23
C LEU A 21 13.31 -7.93 -6.28
N LEU A 22 13.86 -8.39 -7.42
CA LEU A 22 14.27 -7.51 -8.52
C LEU A 22 13.07 -6.92 -9.27
N SER A 23 11.94 -7.61 -9.30
CA SER A 23 10.75 -7.09 -9.98
C SER A 23 10.19 -5.85 -9.27
N SER A 24 10.33 -5.72 -7.95
CA SER A 24 9.86 -4.56 -7.19
C SER A 24 10.38 -3.22 -7.72
N PRO A 25 11.71 -2.96 -7.79
CA PRO A 25 12.22 -1.70 -8.34
C PRO A 25 11.91 -1.53 -9.84
N VAL A 26 11.83 -2.63 -10.61
CA VAL A 26 11.48 -2.58 -12.03
C VAL A 26 10.03 -2.12 -12.22
N LEU A 27 9.08 -2.75 -11.52
CA LEU A 27 7.67 -2.38 -11.53
C LEU A 27 7.48 -0.95 -11.03
N LEU A 28 8.25 -0.53 -10.02
CA LEU A 28 8.19 0.84 -9.49
C LEU A 28 8.66 1.85 -10.52
N THR A 29 9.72 1.52 -11.25
CA THR A 29 10.21 2.34 -12.35
C THR A 29 9.16 2.44 -13.46
N ILE A 30 8.55 1.32 -13.86
CA ILE A 30 7.46 1.31 -14.85
C ILE A 30 6.30 2.20 -14.39
N PHE A 31 5.87 2.08 -13.14
CA PHE A 31 4.82 2.92 -12.58
C PHE A 31 5.19 4.41 -12.63
N TRP A 32 6.43 4.75 -12.30
CA TRP A 32 6.87 6.14 -12.28
C TRP A 32 6.82 6.79 -13.66
N TYR A 33 7.17 6.05 -14.71
CA TYR A 33 7.14 6.55 -16.10
C TYR A 33 5.75 6.52 -16.73
N PHE A 34 4.97 5.46 -16.53
CA PHE A 34 3.73 5.23 -17.29
C PHE A 34 2.46 5.29 -16.43
N GLY A 35 2.56 5.07 -15.12
CA GLY A 35 1.42 5.00 -14.22
C GLY A 35 1.07 6.31 -13.53
N LYS A 36 1.90 7.35 -13.64
CA LYS A 36 1.65 8.67 -13.03
C LYS A 36 0.55 9.43 -13.78
N ALA A 37 -0.26 10.21 -13.06
CA ALA A 37 -1.29 11.07 -13.64
C ALA A 37 -0.76 11.96 -14.77
N ARG A 38 0.49 12.44 -14.68
CA ARG A 38 1.13 13.26 -15.73
C ARG A 38 1.11 12.59 -17.11
N PHE A 39 1.39 11.29 -17.17
CA PHE A 39 1.39 10.52 -18.42
C PHE A 39 -0.01 10.46 -19.02
N TYR A 40 -1.02 10.16 -18.19
CA TYR A 40 -2.41 10.14 -18.63
C TYR A 40 -2.90 11.53 -19.04
N LYS A 41 -2.56 12.60 -18.32
CA LYS A 41 -2.90 13.98 -18.71
C LYS A 41 -2.32 14.33 -20.08
N GLN A 42 -1.13 13.83 -20.42
CA GLN A 42 -0.55 14.06 -21.75
C GLN A 42 -1.32 13.33 -22.85
N ILE A 43 -1.76 12.09 -22.59
CA ILE A 43 -2.58 11.31 -23.53
C ILE A 43 -3.97 11.94 -23.69
N PHE A 44 -4.66 12.22 -22.57
CA PHE A 44 -6.03 12.73 -22.57
C PHE A 44 -6.13 14.22 -22.91
N GLY A 45 -5.09 15.01 -22.65
CA GLY A 45 -5.02 16.42 -23.03
C GLY A 45 -5.04 16.64 -24.55
N ILE A 46 -4.68 15.62 -25.34
CA ILE A 46 -4.82 15.61 -26.79
C ILE A 46 -6.29 15.33 -27.21
N LEU A 47 -7.05 14.62 -26.38
CA LEU A 47 -8.37 14.06 -26.70
C LEU A 47 -9.55 14.82 -26.06
N SER A 48 -9.36 15.58 -24.98
CA SER A 48 -10.48 16.21 -24.23
C SER A 48 -10.03 17.34 -23.29
N ASN A 49 -10.59 18.55 -23.48
CA ASN A 49 -10.41 19.74 -22.62
C ASN A 49 -11.62 19.92 -21.66
N GLY A 50 -11.85 18.96 -20.76
CA GLY A 50 -12.97 19.04 -19.80
C GLY A 50 -12.54 18.72 -18.37
N SER A 51 -13.18 19.35 -17.38
CA SER A 51 -12.92 19.16 -15.94
C SER A 51 -13.01 17.70 -15.45
N ASN A 52 -13.78 16.86 -16.14
CA ASN A 52 -13.89 15.43 -15.83
C ASN A 52 -12.61 14.64 -16.11
N THR A 53 -11.74 15.12 -17.01
CA THR A 53 -10.49 14.42 -17.38
C THR A 53 -9.52 14.32 -16.21
N GLU A 54 -9.48 15.30 -15.31
CA GLU A 54 -8.61 15.26 -14.14
C GLU A 54 -8.98 14.12 -13.19
N PHE A 55 -10.27 13.95 -12.90
CA PHE A 55 -10.76 12.88 -12.05
C PHE A 55 -10.37 11.49 -12.60
N TYR A 56 -10.66 11.23 -13.89
CA TYR A 56 -10.31 9.95 -14.51
C TYR A 56 -8.80 9.69 -14.54
N THR A 57 -8.00 10.75 -14.68
CA THR A 57 -6.54 10.64 -14.67
C THR A 57 -6.02 10.13 -13.31
N TYR A 58 -6.55 10.65 -12.19
CA TYR A 58 -6.16 10.17 -10.86
C TYR A 58 -6.69 8.75 -10.56
N VAL A 59 -7.89 8.42 -11.06
CA VAL A 59 -8.41 7.04 -10.98
C VAL A 59 -7.49 6.07 -11.72
N LEU A 60 -7.03 6.43 -12.92
CA LEU A 60 -6.11 5.61 -13.70
C LEU A 60 -4.71 5.51 -13.06
N GLU A 61 -4.21 6.58 -12.42
CA GLU A 61 -2.97 6.49 -11.63
C GLU A 61 -3.11 5.48 -10.50
N PHE A 62 -4.22 5.54 -9.75
CA PHE A 62 -4.47 4.61 -8.66
C PHE A 62 -4.64 3.16 -9.17
N MET A 63 -5.39 2.95 -10.25
CA MET A 63 -5.55 1.63 -10.86
C MET A 63 -4.22 1.07 -11.37
N SER A 64 -3.38 1.90 -11.97
CA SER A 64 -2.08 1.48 -12.48
C SER A 64 -1.12 1.11 -11.36
N PHE A 65 -1.12 1.89 -10.28
CA PHE A 65 -0.39 1.53 -9.07
C PHE A 65 -0.86 0.19 -8.52
N PHE A 66 -2.18 0.00 -8.36
CA PHE A 66 -2.75 -1.24 -7.85
C PHE A 66 -2.40 -2.44 -8.73
N ILE A 67 -2.52 -2.33 -10.05
CA ILE A 67 -2.19 -3.42 -10.97
C ILE A 67 -0.70 -3.77 -10.88
N LEU A 68 0.18 -2.77 -10.96
CA LEU A 68 1.63 -2.99 -10.99
C LEU A 68 2.18 -3.48 -9.64
N MET A 69 1.72 -2.91 -8.53
CA MET A 69 2.27 -3.19 -7.20
C MET A 69 1.59 -4.32 -6.47
N PHE A 70 0.33 -4.63 -6.82
CA PHE A 70 -0.45 -5.64 -6.12
C PHE A 70 -0.78 -6.82 -7.03
N VAL A 71 -1.43 -6.57 -8.17
CA VAL A 71 -1.93 -7.64 -9.04
C VAL A 71 -0.77 -8.43 -9.66
N ILE A 72 0.22 -7.77 -10.26
CA ILE A 72 1.34 -8.48 -10.91
C ILE A 72 2.13 -9.34 -9.92
N PRO A 73 2.58 -8.84 -8.74
CA PRO A 73 3.25 -9.69 -7.75
C PRO A 73 2.38 -10.84 -7.24
N ALA A 74 1.09 -10.60 -7.00
CA ALA A 74 0.16 -11.64 -6.55
C ALA A 74 -0.02 -12.75 -7.61
N LEU A 75 -0.14 -12.38 -8.88
CA LEU A 75 -0.19 -13.33 -10.00
C LEU A 75 1.11 -14.13 -10.11
N PHE A 76 2.28 -13.48 -9.93
CA PHE A 76 3.56 -14.17 -9.94
C PHE A 76 3.64 -15.23 -8.84
N ILE A 77 3.22 -14.90 -7.62
CA ILE A 77 3.19 -15.86 -6.50
C ILE A 77 2.25 -17.02 -6.82
N ARG A 78 1.02 -16.73 -7.25
CA ARG A 78 0.00 -17.76 -7.49
C ARG A 78 0.37 -18.69 -8.65
N PHE A 79 0.84 -18.15 -9.77
CA PHE A 79 1.07 -18.95 -10.98
C PHE A 79 2.49 -19.51 -11.09
N ARG A 80 3.52 -18.76 -10.63
CA ARG A 80 4.91 -19.19 -10.77
C ARG A 80 5.42 -19.94 -9.55
N LEU A 81 5.18 -19.41 -8.34
CA LEU A 81 5.59 -20.08 -7.10
C LEU A 81 4.62 -21.20 -6.70
N LYS A 82 3.38 -21.19 -7.23
CA LYS A 82 2.29 -22.12 -6.86
C LYS A 82 2.05 -22.17 -5.35
N LYS A 83 2.36 -21.06 -4.66
CA LYS A 83 2.17 -20.90 -3.22
C LYS A 83 0.89 -20.14 -2.94
N ASN A 84 0.34 -20.34 -1.75
CA ASN A 84 -0.81 -19.56 -1.32
C ASN A 84 -0.38 -18.12 -1.04
N ILE A 85 -1.14 -17.16 -1.55
CA ILE A 85 -0.85 -15.73 -1.39
C ILE A 85 -0.95 -15.32 0.09
N SER A 86 -1.70 -16.08 0.89
CA SER A 86 -1.76 -15.93 2.34
C SER A 86 -0.40 -16.13 3.02
N GLU A 87 0.48 -16.99 2.50
CA GLU A 87 1.86 -17.16 3.02
C GLU A 87 2.73 -15.91 2.80
N PHE A 88 2.29 -14.99 1.94
CA PHE A 88 2.99 -13.74 1.61
C PHE A 88 2.30 -12.52 2.23
N GLY A 89 1.58 -12.73 3.33
CA GLY A 89 0.92 -11.67 4.08
C GLY A 89 -0.48 -11.32 3.58
N LEU A 90 -0.97 -11.81 2.43
CA LEU A 90 -2.32 -11.51 1.93
C LEU A 90 -3.39 -12.48 2.46
N GLY A 91 -3.30 -12.82 3.75
CA GLY A 91 -4.28 -13.65 4.43
C GLY A 91 -5.23 -12.84 5.32
N LEU A 92 -6.31 -13.48 5.72
CA LEU A 92 -7.17 -12.99 6.79
C LEU A 92 -6.48 -13.34 8.11
N GLY A 93 -5.69 -12.41 8.66
CA GLY A 93 -5.05 -12.53 9.98
C GLY A 93 -6.05 -12.58 11.14
N ASP A 94 -5.64 -12.20 12.35
CA ASP A 94 -6.52 -12.26 13.52
C ASP A 94 -7.50 -11.07 13.57
N ILE A 95 -8.67 -11.28 12.96
CA ILE A 95 -9.77 -10.31 12.91
C ILE A 95 -10.24 -9.94 14.32
N LYS A 96 -10.31 -10.90 15.25
CA LYS A 96 -10.80 -10.68 16.62
C LYS A 96 -9.85 -9.77 17.39
N PHE A 97 -8.54 -10.01 17.26
CA PHE A 97 -7.54 -9.13 17.83
C PHE A 97 -7.58 -7.75 17.20
N GLY A 98 -7.66 -7.67 15.86
CA GLY A 98 -7.69 -6.39 15.16
C GLY A 98 -8.90 -5.52 15.52
N ILE A 99 -10.10 -6.11 15.69
CA ILE A 99 -11.27 -5.35 16.12
C ILE A 99 -11.09 -4.84 17.55
N LYS A 100 -10.56 -5.66 18.47
CA LYS A 100 -10.25 -5.21 19.85
C LYS A 100 -9.20 -4.10 19.84
N PHE A 101 -8.18 -4.21 19.01
CA PHE A 101 -7.15 -3.20 18.84
C PHE A 101 -7.77 -1.87 18.36
N ILE A 102 -8.59 -1.90 17.30
CA ILE A 102 -9.33 -0.72 16.82
C ILE A 102 -10.19 -0.13 17.94
N ALA A 103 -11.00 -0.96 18.61
CA ALA A 103 -11.96 -0.49 19.60
C ALA A 103 -11.33 0.06 20.88
N VAL A 104 -10.08 -0.30 21.20
CA VAL A 104 -9.40 0.14 22.43
C VAL A 104 -8.30 1.15 22.15
N ILE A 105 -7.37 0.84 21.23
CA ILE A 105 -6.20 1.68 20.97
C ILE A 105 -6.61 2.98 20.29
N ILE A 106 -7.53 2.94 19.34
CA ILE A 106 -7.95 4.16 18.64
C ILE A 106 -8.55 5.17 19.63
N PRO A 107 -9.59 4.84 20.42
CA PRO A 107 -10.17 5.83 21.32
C PRO A 107 -9.30 6.17 22.53
N CYS A 108 -8.56 5.22 23.11
CA CYS A 108 -7.82 5.47 24.34
C CYS A 108 -6.45 6.11 24.12
N LEU A 109 -5.82 5.89 22.96
CA LEU A 109 -4.44 6.33 22.72
C LEU A 109 -4.34 7.25 21.50
N ILE A 110 -4.88 6.83 20.35
CA ILE A 110 -4.71 7.59 19.10
C ILE A 110 -5.55 8.88 19.11
N LEU A 111 -6.82 8.82 19.50
CA LEU A 111 -7.69 10.00 19.52
C LEU A 111 -7.16 11.12 20.44
N PRO A 112 -6.72 10.86 21.68
CA PRO A 112 -6.11 11.89 22.52
C PRO A 112 -4.87 12.51 21.87
N ILE A 113 -3.96 11.68 21.34
CA ILE A 113 -2.73 12.16 20.70
C ILE A 113 -3.06 13.03 19.49
N ILE A 114 -3.95 12.58 18.60
CA ILE A 114 -4.38 13.34 17.42
C ILE A 114 -5.08 14.63 17.84
N TYR A 115 -5.91 14.60 18.89
CA TYR A 115 -6.56 15.80 19.39
C TYR A 115 -5.55 16.85 19.85
N PHE A 116 -4.51 16.46 20.59
CA PHE A 116 -3.44 17.39 20.97
C PHE A 116 -2.60 17.83 19.76
N ALA A 117 -2.23 16.91 18.87
CA ALA A 117 -1.46 17.21 17.66
C ALA A 117 -2.22 18.16 16.72
N SER A 118 -3.54 18.05 16.62
CA SER A 118 -4.38 18.91 15.77
C SER A 118 -4.33 20.39 16.16
N LYS A 119 -3.89 20.71 17.39
CA LYS A 119 -3.71 22.08 17.87
C LYS A 119 -2.37 22.67 17.43
N MET A 120 -1.42 21.87 16.98
CA MET A 120 -0.12 22.35 16.52
C MET A 120 -0.29 23.08 15.16
N PRO A 121 0.37 24.24 14.97
CA PRO A 121 0.25 25.01 13.72
C PRO A 121 0.83 24.25 12.53
N ASP A 122 1.91 23.51 12.72
CA ASP A 122 2.57 22.73 11.66
C ASP A 122 1.64 21.64 11.09
N ILE A 123 0.93 20.93 11.97
CA ILE A 123 -0.04 19.89 11.60
C ILE A 123 -1.24 20.50 10.85
N ARG A 124 -1.68 21.70 11.26
CA ARG A 124 -2.81 22.40 10.61
C ARG A 124 -2.49 22.91 9.21
N GLY A 125 -1.20 23.10 8.89
CA GLY A 125 -0.78 23.50 7.55
C GLY A 125 -0.75 22.34 6.55
N GLU A 126 -0.45 21.14 7.03
CA GLU A 126 -0.33 19.92 6.21
C GLU A 126 -1.68 19.19 6.05
N TYR A 127 -2.50 19.16 7.11
CA TYR A 127 -3.75 18.40 7.16
C TYR A 127 -4.99 19.30 7.00
N PRO A 128 -6.03 18.80 6.31
CA PRO A 128 -6.20 17.46 5.77
C PRO A 128 -5.43 17.22 4.47
N LEU A 129 -4.83 16.03 4.35
CA LEU A 129 -4.12 15.57 3.15
C LEU A 129 -5.00 15.69 1.89
N PHE A 130 -6.29 15.43 2.04
CA PHE A 130 -7.28 15.65 1.00
C PHE A 130 -7.99 17.00 1.20
N ARG A 131 -7.46 18.04 0.53
CA ARG A 131 -7.94 19.43 0.67
C ARG A 131 -9.41 19.64 0.31
N MET A 132 -10.00 18.76 -0.51
CA MET A 132 -11.42 18.85 -0.90
C MET A 132 -12.38 18.73 0.30
N LEU A 133 -11.91 18.16 1.42
CA LEU A 133 -12.68 18.04 2.67
C LEU A 133 -13.00 19.40 3.32
N TYR A 134 -12.27 20.47 2.99
CA TYR A 134 -12.61 21.82 3.46
C TYR A 134 -13.95 22.31 2.89
N THR A 135 -14.22 21.99 1.62
CA THR A 135 -15.43 22.42 0.92
C THR A 135 -16.54 21.40 1.04
N ARG A 136 -16.21 20.10 1.02
CA ARG A 136 -17.15 18.98 1.03
C ARG A 136 -17.04 18.18 2.32
N LYS A 137 -17.60 18.76 3.40
CA LYS A 137 -17.62 18.13 4.73
C LYS A 137 -18.44 16.84 4.79
N ASP A 138 -19.37 16.67 3.85
CA ASP A 138 -20.16 15.45 3.65
C ASP A 138 -19.28 14.23 3.34
N LEU A 139 -18.10 14.43 2.76
CA LEU A 139 -17.17 13.35 2.40
C LEU A 139 -16.23 12.93 3.53
N VAL A 140 -16.21 13.66 4.65
CA VAL A 140 -15.27 13.41 5.77
C VAL A 140 -15.47 12.00 6.33
N PHE A 141 -16.71 11.61 6.61
CA PHE A 141 -16.98 10.28 7.17
C PHE A 141 -16.55 9.16 6.23
N LEU A 142 -16.86 9.27 4.94
CA LEU A 142 -16.48 8.27 3.95
C LEU A 142 -14.96 8.19 3.80
N TYR A 143 -14.28 9.34 3.78
CA TYR A 143 -12.83 9.41 3.70
C TYR A 143 -12.15 8.73 4.89
N GLU A 144 -12.56 9.07 6.12
CA GLU A 144 -12.02 8.46 7.34
C GLU A 144 -12.33 6.96 7.41
N LEU A 145 -13.53 6.54 7.00
CA LEU A 145 -13.91 5.13 6.93
C LEU A 145 -13.01 4.36 5.96
N CYS A 146 -12.76 4.90 4.77
CA CYS A 146 -11.83 4.31 3.80
C CYS A 146 -10.42 4.21 4.38
N TYR A 147 -9.97 5.22 5.13
CA TYR A 147 -8.66 5.22 5.78
C TYR A 147 -8.58 4.11 6.84
N VAL A 148 -9.57 3.99 7.72
CA VAL A 148 -9.62 2.91 8.73
C VAL A 148 -9.64 1.53 8.06
N ILE A 149 -10.45 1.33 7.03
CA ILE A 149 -10.50 0.06 6.28
C ILE A 149 -9.13 -0.28 5.69
N PHE A 150 -8.47 0.71 5.07
CA PHE A 150 -7.16 0.53 4.46
C PHE A 150 -6.09 0.13 5.48
N TYR A 151 -5.98 0.86 6.60
CA TYR A 151 -5.00 0.54 7.65
C TYR A 151 -5.35 -0.75 8.39
N TYR A 152 -6.63 -1.06 8.59
CA TYR A 152 -7.04 -2.33 9.16
C TYR A 152 -6.64 -3.51 8.28
N PHE A 153 -6.81 -3.38 6.97
CA PHE A 153 -6.35 -4.40 6.02
C PHE A 153 -4.84 -4.60 6.09
N ILE A 154 -4.06 -3.51 6.18
CA ILE A 154 -2.60 -3.59 6.37
C ILE A 154 -2.22 -4.25 7.71
N PHE A 155 -2.92 -3.91 8.79
CA PHE A 155 -2.69 -4.51 10.09
C PHE A 155 -2.98 -6.03 10.06
N LEU A 156 -4.10 -6.41 9.45
CA LEU A 156 -4.53 -7.80 9.34
C LEU A 156 -3.50 -8.64 8.58
N THR A 157 -3.04 -8.13 7.44
CA THR A 157 -2.01 -8.76 6.60
C THR A 157 -0.65 -8.85 7.32
N SER A 158 -0.27 -7.82 8.09
CA SER A 158 0.98 -7.79 8.86
C SER A 158 0.98 -8.73 10.07
N SER A 159 -0.16 -8.87 10.76
CA SER A 159 -0.29 -9.76 11.92
C SER A 159 -0.06 -11.23 11.57
N MET A 160 -0.42 -11.63 10.34
CA MET A 160 -0.15 -12.97 9.83
C MET A 160 1.35 -13.19 9.56
N PHE A 161 2.03 -12.21 8.95
CA PHE A 161 3.47 -12.30 8.69
C PHE A 161 4.24 -12.52 10.00
N LEU A 162 3.94 -11.75 11.04
CA LEU A 162 4.56 -11.92 12.37
C LEU A 162 4.23 -13.27 13.01
N GLY A 163 2.99 -13.76 12.88
CA GLY A 163 2.59 -15.07 13.38
C GLY A 163 3.27 -16.25 12.68
N THR A 164 3.70 -16.09 11.42
CA THR A 164 4.51 -17.11 10.72
C THR A 164 5.94 -17.17 11.26
N PHE A 165 6.57 -16.05 11.63
CA PHE A 165 7.93 -16.06 12.20
C PHE A 165 7.98 -16.57 13.64
N SER A 166 6.93 -16.34 14.45
CA SER A 166 6.92 -16.82 15.84
C SER A 166 6.86 -18.34 15.97
N ASN A 167 6.36 -19.04 14.95
CA ASN A 167 6.30 -20.51 14.92
C ASN A 167 7.59 -21.16 14.37
N GLU A 168 8.53 -20.37 13.85
CA GLU A 168 9.84 -20.86 13.35
C GLU A 168 10.98 -20.66 14.35
N ILE A 169 10.70 -20.08 15.53
CA ILE A 169 11.66 -19.94 16.63
C ILE A 169 11.27 -20.96 17.71
N PRO A 170 12.08 -22.01 17.94
CA PRO A 170 11.81 -23.02 18.97
C PRO A 170 11.91 -22.46 20.40
#